data_AF-A0A1M6FAQ6-F1
#
_entry.id   AF-A0A1M6FAQ6-F1
#
_cell.length_a   1.000
_cell.length_b   1.000
_cell.length_c   1.000
_cell.angle_alpha   90.00
_cell.angle_beta   90.00
_cell.angle_gamma   90.00
#
_symmetry.space_group_name_H-M   'P 1'
#
loop_
_entity.id
_entity.type
_entity.pdbx_description
1 polymer ?
#
loop_
_entity_poly.entity_id
_entity_poly.type
_entity_poly.pdbx_seq_one_letter_code
_entity_poly.pdbx_strand_id
1 'polypeptide(L)'
;MIKFFRRIRQKLLSENKFSKYLIYAIGEILLVVIGILIALQINNWNETRKTEIVEIEIYKEIKVDLKAVLGDWKSGIKTHSEYLENSIKLRDHIIKRKPLNGDVSSYLSNAHRDDQFFPRSVGLEALKSAGLETLTNDTLRRKIITIYERGFKRIELLGYHNAPRHNFSFLQPLTDKYLTLSDSDINNYKITKRDSIKLYSKKIVNYEKLLNDEHLLMKLQDAIRLRAWKLAMYKRWYGHVENLSTLIDAELDRLQN
;
A
#
# COMPACT_ATOMS: atom_id res chain seq x y z
N MET A 1 -45.52 41.24 -22.57
CA MET A 1 -44.23 41.91 -22.87
C MET A 1 -44.03 42.26 -24.34
N ILE A 2 -44.32 41.40 -25.32
CA ILE A 2 -44.10 41.68 -26.77
C ILE A 2 -44.77 42.97 -27.29
N LYS A 3 -45.99 43.32 -26.84
CA LYS A 3 -46.70 44.52 -27.33
C LYS A 3 -46.10 45.86 -26.84
N PHE A 4 -45.44 45.87 -25.68
CA PHE A 4 -44.85 47.07 -25.09
C PHE A 4 -43.54 47.44 -25.81
N PHE A 5 -42.64 46.47 -25.96
CA PHE A 5 -41.42 46.63 -26.75
C PHE A 5 -41.70 46.92 -28.24
N ARG A 6 -42.82 46.40 -28.78
CA ARG A 6 -43.26 46.71 -30.16
C ARG A 6 -43.65 48.18 -30.35
N ARG A 7 -44.36 48.79 -29.41
CA ARG A 7 -44.73 50.21 -29.48
C ARG A 7 -43.51 51.14 -29.34
N ILE A 8 -42.56 50.77 -28.49
CA ILE A 8 -41.30 51.52 -28.32
C ILE A 8 -40.46 51.45 -29.61
N ARG A 9 -40.37 50.28 -30.26
CA ARG A 9 -39.71 50.13 -31.58
C ARG A 9 -40.33 51.01 -32.66
N GLN A 10 -41.66 51.01 -32.78
CA GLN A 10 -42.35 51.81 -33.79
C GLN A 10 -42.13 53.31 -33.60
N LYS A 11 -42.10 53.80 -32.35
CA LYS A 11 -41.91 55.23 -32.04
C LYS A 11 -40.46 55.70 -32.22
N LEU A 12 -39.47 54.81 -32.05
CA LEU A 12 -38.05 55.12 -32.24
C LEU A 12 -37.60 55.03 -33.71
N LEU A 13 -38.24 54.17 -34.52
CA LEU A 13 -38.01 54.06 -35.96
C LEU A 13 -38.55 55.29 -36.73
N SER A 14 -39.60 55.96 -36.24
CA SER A 14 -40.16 57.15 -36.87
C SER A 14 -39.34 58.44 -36.66
N GLU A 15 -38.35 58.45 -35.76
CA GLU A 15 -37.59 59.66 -35.36
C GLU A 15 -36.16 59.74 -35.94
N ASN A 16 -35.76 58.91 -36.91
CA ASN A 16 -34.40 58.89 -37.47
C ASN A 16 -33.27 58.62 -36.43
N LYS A 17 -33.61 58.02 -35.28
CA LYS A 17 -32.70 57.74 -34.15
C LYS A 17 -32.12 56.33 -34.20
N PHE A 18 -31.72 55.85 -35.39
CA PHE A 18 -31.16 54.52 -35.59
C PHE A 18 -29.96 54.24 -34.66
N SER A 19 -29.10 55.23 -34.43
CA SER A 19 -27.96 55.13 -33.50
C SER A 19 -28.40 54.81 -32.07
N LYS A 20 -29.54 55.34 -31.59
CA LYS A 20 -30.05 55.00 -30.25
C LYS A 20 -30.53 53.56 -30.18
N TYR A 21 -31.24 53.08 -31.22
CA TYR A 21 -31.70 51.70 -31.29
C TYR A 21 -30.52 50.71 -31.30
N LEU A 22 -29.46 51.03 -32.04
CA LEU A 22 -28.24 50.23 -32.09
C LEU A 22 -27.56 50.15 -30.72
N ILE A 23 -27.44 51.28 -30.00
CA ILE A 23 -26.86 51.31 -28.64
C ILE A 23 -27.68 50.46 -27.66
N TYR A 24 -29.02 50.56 -27.71
CA TYR A 24 -29.88 49.74 -26.84
C TYR A 24 -29.80 48.24 -27.18
N ALA A 25 -29.77 47.87 -28.46
CA ALA A 25 -29.64 46.48 -28.88
C ALA A 25 -28.28 45.87 -28.50
N ILE A 26 -27.19 46.64 -28.63
CA ILE A 26 -25.85 46.24 -28.16
C ILE A 26 -25.85 46.06 -26.64
N GLY A 27 -26.48 46.98 -25.90
CA GLY A 27 -26.63 46.87 -24.44
C GLY A 27 -27.39 45.61 -24.01
N GLU A 28 -28.47 45.26 -24.72
CA GLU A 28 -29.25 44.04 -24.47
C GLU A 28 -28.42 42.77 -24.75
N ILE A 29 -27.67 42.73 -25.86
CA ILE A 29 -26.77 41.61 -26.18
C ILE A 29 -25.69 41.47 -25.10
N LEU A 30 -25.05 42.58 -24.67
CA LEU A 30 -24.04 42.55 -23.63
C LEU A 30 -24.59 42.05 -22.29
N LEU A 31 -25.80 42.47 -21.91
CA LEU A 31 -26.47 41.97 -20.70
C LEU A 31 -26.75 40.46 -20.77
N VAL A 32 -27.23 39.97 -21.91
CA VAL A 32 -27.45 38.53 -22.12
C VAL A 32 -26.13 37.75 -22.05
N VAL A 33 -25.07 38.25 -22.69
CA VAL A 33 -23.74 37.64 -22.67
C VAL A 33 -23.18 37.58 -21.25
N ILE A 34 -23.28 38.67 -20.47
CA ILE A 34 -22.87 38.68 -19.06
C ILE A 34 -23.68 37.65 -18.25
N GLY A 35 -24.98 37.55 -18.48
CA GLY A 35 -25.84 36.55 -17.84
C GLY A 35 -25.40 35.11 -18.12
N ILE A 36 -25.07 34.79 -19.38
CA ILE A 36 -24.57 33.47 -19.78
C ILE A 36 -23.21 33.18 -19.15
N LEU A 37 -22.29 34.15 -19.15
CA LEU A 37 -20.96 33.99 -18.56
C LEU A 37 -21.03 33.75 -17.05
N ILE A 38 -21.91 34.47 -16.33
CA ILE A 38 -22.13 34.25 -14.90
C ILE A 38 -22.71 32.84 -14.66
N ALA A 39 -23.70 32.42 -15.46
CA ALA A 39 -24.28 31.08 -15.36
C ALA A 39 -23.23 29.98 -15.61
N LEU A 40 -22.39 30.16 -16.63
CA LEU A 40 -21.29 29.27 -16.93
C LEU A 40 -20.29 29.21 -15.76
N GLN A 41 -19.91 30.35 -15.18
CA GLN A 41 -19.00 30.35 -14.04
C GLN A 41 -19.58 29.70 -12.78
N ILE A 42 -20.86 29.89 -12.50
CA ILE A 42 -21.52 29.19 -11.40
C ILE A 42 -21.48 27.67 -11.63
N ASN A 43 -21.78 27.23 -12.86
CA ASN A 43 -21.73 25.81 -13.21
C ASN A 43 -20.31 25.24 -13.08
N ASN A 44 -19.30 25.94 -13.64
CA ASN A 44 -17.90 25.53 -13.55
C ASN A 44 -17.42 25.47 -12.09
N TRP A 45 -17.77 26.44 -11.25
CA TRP A 45 -17.41 26.44 -9.84
C TRP A 45 -18.03 25.26 -9.09
N ASN A 46 -19.28 24.93 -9.38
CA ASN A 46 -19.95 23.76 -8.80
C ASN A 46 -19.30 22.44 -9.23
N GLU A 47 -18.90 22.31 -10.50
CA GLU A 47 -18.18 21.12 -11.00
C GLU A 47 -16.77 21.00 -10.41
N THR A 48 -16.03 22.10 -10.26
CA THR A 48 -14.74 22.12 -9.54
C THR A 48 -14.92 21.64 -8.11
N ARG A 49 -15.91 22.16 -7.38
CA ARG A 49 -16.19 21.75 -6.00
C ARG A 49 -16.51 20.26 -5.89
N LYS A 50 -17.30 19.70 -6.81
CA LYS A 50 -17.58 18.26 -6.83
C LYS A 50 -16.31 17.45 -7.06
N THR A 51 -15.45 17.89 -7.97
CA THR A 51 -14.18 17.22 -8.28
C THR A 51 -13.24 17.25 -7.06
N GLU A 52 -13.14 18.38 -6.36
CA GLU A 52 -12.35 18.51 -5.13
C GLU A 52 -12.85 17.58 -4.02
N ILE A 53 -14.17 17.40 -3.87
CA ILE A 53 -14.72 16.44 -2.90
C ILE A 53 -14.26 15.01 -3.22
N VAL A 54 -14.33 14.61 -4.50
CA VAL A 54 -13.86 13.29 -4.94
C VAL A 54 -12.34 13.14 -4.73
N GLU A 55 -11.55 14.17 -5.01
CA GLU A 55 -10.10 14.18 -4.74
C GLU A 55 -9.80 13.92 -3.26
N ILE A 56 -10.50 14.62 -2.36
CA ILE A 56 -10.34 14.45 -0.91
C ILE A 56 -10.73 13.03 -0.47
N GLU A 57 -11.84 12.48 -0.99
CA GLU A 57 -12.29 11.13 -0.67
C GLU A 57 -11.27 10.07 -1.12
N ILE A 58 -10.71 10.22 -2.32
CA ILE A 58 -9.66 9.32 -2.84
C ILE A 58 -8.41 9.38 -1.96
N TYR A 59 -7.93 10.57 -1.60
CA TYR A 59 -6.77 10.69 -0.69
C TYR A 59 -7.02 10.03 0.67
N LYS A 60 -8.22 10.16 1.22
CA LYS A 60 -8.61 9.49 2.47
C LYS A 60 -8.61 7.98 2.35
N GLU A 61 -9.13 7.43 1.25
CA GLU A 61 -9.10 5.98 1.02
C GLU A 61 -7.66 5.47 0.84
N ILE A 62 -6.83 6.20 0.08
CA ILE A 62 -5.41 5.88 -0.05
C ILE A 62 -4.73 5.91 1.32
N LYS A 63 -5.05 6.87 2.19
CA LYS A 63 -4.52 6.90 3.57
C LYS A 63 -4.90 5.67 4.39
N VAL A 64 -6.12 5.17 4.25
CA VAL A 64 -6.57 3.92 4.90
C VAL A 64 -5.73 2.74 4.39
N ASP A 65 -5.55 2.64 3.08
CA ASP A 65 -4.72 1.60 2.45
C ASP A 65 -3.27 1.64 2.95
N LEU A 66 -2.63 2.82 2.91
CA LEU A 66 -1.24 2.99 3.34
C LEU A 66 -1.06 2.67 4.83
N LYS A 67 -2.02 3.04 5.68
CA LYS A 67 -1.98 2.72 7.12
C LYS A 67 -2.04 1.22 7.37
N ALA A 68 -2.89 0.49 6.65
CA ALA A 68 -2.97 -0.96 6.73
C ALA A 68 -1.64 -1.60 6.32
N VAL A 69 -1.09 -1.18 5.18
CA VAL A 69 0.20 -1.68 4.67
C VAL A 69 1.35 -1.41 5.63
N LEU A 70 1.43 -0.22 6.23
CA LEU A 70 2.46 0.08 7.24
C LEU A 70 2.35 -0.84 8.46
N GLY A 71 1.13 -1.14 8.91
CA GLY A 71 0.89 -2.11 9.99
C GLY A 71 1.41 -3.51 9.65
N ASP A 72 1.04 -4.01 8.47
CA ASP A 72 1.44 -5.32 7.99
C ASP A 72 2.96 -5.43 7.80
N TRP A 73 3.57 -4.42 7.17
CA TRP A 73 5.02 -4.40 6.97
C TRP A 73 5.80 -4.25 8.27
N LYS A 74 5.29 -3.50 9.25
CA LYS A 74 5.91 -3.44 10.58
C LYS A 74 5.93 -4.83 11.23
N SER A 75 4.84 -5.59 11.10
CA SER A 75 4.76 -6.97 11.57
C SER A 75 5.70 -7.91 10.81
N GLY A 76 5.73 -7.81 9.48
CA GLY A 76 6.61 -8.61 8.62
C GLY A 76 8.09 -8.33 8.87
N ILE A 77 8.49 -7.05 9.02
CA ILE A 77 9.86 -6.65 9.38
C ILE A 77 10.26 -7.28 10.71
N LYS A 78 9.37 -7.25 11.72
CA LYS A 78 9.64 -7.86 13.03
C LYS A 78 9.87 -9.37 12.87
N THR A 79 8.92 -10.06 12.22
CA THR A 79 8.96 -11.51 12.01
C THR A 79 10.20 -11.95 11.23
N HIS A 80 10.54 -11.27 10.14
CA HIS A 80 11.76 -11.56 9.38
C HIS A 80 13.04 -11.26 10.17
N SER A 81 13.04 -10.24 11.03
CA SER A 81 14.20 -9.96 11.89
C SER A 81 14.42 -11.09 12.90
N GLU A 82 13.35 -11.60 13.51
CA GLU A 82 13.40 -12.76 14.41
C GLU A 82 13.90 -14.03 13.69
N TYR A 83 13.41 -14.31 12.48
CA TYR A 83 13.86 -15.48 11.71
C TYR A 83 15.30 -15.35 11.21
N LEU A 84 15.75 -14.14 10.89
CA LEU A 84 17.15 -13.87 10.57
C LEU A 84 18.05 -14.14 11.78
N GLU A 85 17.67 -13.62 12.95
CA GLU A 85 18.40 -13.84 14.19
C GLU A 85 18.48 -15.33 14.54
N ASN A 86 17.37 -16.05 14.42
CA ASN A 86 17.34 -17.50 14.64
C ASN A 86 18.25 -18.26 13.68
N SER A 87 18.28 -17.87 12.40
CA SER A 87 19.15 -18.49 11.40
C SER A 87 20.63 -18.26 11.72
N ILE A 88 20.98 -17.04 12.18
CA ILE A 88 22.33 -16.68 12.63
C ILE A 88 22.70 -17.48 13.89
N LYS A 89 21.80 -17.55 14.88
CA LYS A 89 22.01 -18.33 16.11
C LYS A 89 22.25 -19.79 15.81
N LEU A 90 21.47 -20.40 14.91
CA LEU A 90 21.66 -21.80 14.50
C LEU A 90 23.02 -22.01 13.82
N ARG A 91 23.38 -21.16 12.86
CA ARG A 91 24.68 -21.24 12.19
C ARG A 91 25.83 -21.13 13.19
N ASP A 92 25.78 -20.15 14.08
CA ASP A 92 26.79 -19.95 15.12
C ASP A 92 26.84 -21.11 16.11
N HIS A 93 25.69 -21.71 16.43
CA HIS A 93 25.60 -22.89 17.28
C HIS A 93 26.32 -24.09 16.66
N ILE A 94 26.11 -24.31 15.36
CA ILE A 94 26.76 -25.38 14.59
C ILE A 94 28.28 -25.15 14.50
N ILE A 95 28.71 -23.97 14.06
CA ILE A 95 30.13 -23.63 13.86
C ILE A 95 30.91 -23.71 15.19
N LYS A 96 30.32 -23.21 16.28
CA LYS A 96 30.95 -23.23 17.61
C LYS A 96 30.78 -24.57 18.33
N ARG A 97 30.13 -25.56 17.71
CA ARG A 97 29.87 -26.89 18.26
C ARG A 97 29.32 -26.84 19.69
N LYS A 98 28.34 -25.96 19.92
CA LYS A 98 27.71 -25.80 21.25
C LYS A 98 26.98 -27.08 21.65
N PRO A 99 26.77 -27.36 22.96
CA PRO A 99 25.93 -28.48 23.38
C PRO A 99 24.47 -28.29 22.91
N LEU A 100 23.77 -29.40 22.65
CA LEU A 100 22.35 -29.35 22.30
C LEU A 100 21.56 -28.70 23.44
N ASN A 101 20.68 -27.75 23.09
CA ASN A 101 19.74 -27.11 24.01
C ASN A 101 18.34 -27.05 23.38
N GLY A 102 17.35 -26.63 24.16
CA GLY A 102 15.95 -26.60 23.74
C GLY A 102 15.64 -25.65 22.58
N ASP A 103 16.54 -24.71 22.26
CA ASP A 103 16.26 -23.70 21.24
C ASP A 103 16.63 -24.17 19.82
N VAL A 104 17.53 -25.14 19.67
CA VAL A 104 18.06 -25.56 18.36
C VAL A 104 16.94 -26.02 17.42
N SER A 105 15.95 -26.75 17.94
CA SER A 105 14.80 -27.20 17.15
C SER A 105 13.92 -26.03 16.69
N SER A 106 13.76 -25.01 17.53
CA SER A 106 13.05 -23.77 17.19
C SER A 106 13.80 -22.97 16.14
N TYR A 107 15.12 -22.81 16.28
CA TYR A 107 15.93 -22.09 15.29
C TYR A 107 15.85 -22.75 13.91
N LEU A 108 15.97 -24.07 13.84
CA LEU A 108 15.86 -24.82 12.58
C LEU A 108 14.43 -24.75 12.01
N SER A 109 13.41 -24.87 12.86
CA SER A 109 12.00 -24.75 12.45
C SER A 109 11.66 -23.37 11.89
N ASN A 110 12.34 -22.32 12.35
CA ASN A 110 12.08 -20.94 11.93
C ASN A 110 12.90 -20.54 10.69
N ALA A 111 14.02 -21.21 10.41
CA ALA A 111 14.92 -20.85 9.31
C ALA A 111 14.22 -20.87 7.93
N HIS A 112 13.26 -21.78 7.74
CA HIS A 112 12.50 -21.92 6.49
C HIS A 112 11.16 -21.16 6.46
N ARG A 113 10.78 -20.47 7.54
CA ARG A 113 9.47 -19.78 7.62
C ARG A 113 9.48 -18.45 6.88
N ASP A 114 8.32 -18.09 6.35
CA ASP A 114 8.14 -16.89 5.56
C ASP A 114 6.69 -16.40 5.64
N ASP A 115 6.46 -15.13 5.31
CA ASP A 115 5.13 -14.53 5.22
C ASP A 115 4.79 -14.15 3.78
N GLN A 116 3.51 -13.87 3.53
CA GLN A 116 3.03 -13.32 2.27
C GLN A 116 2.43 -11.96 2.53
N PHE A 117 2.76 -11.00 1.65
CA PHE A 117 2.17 -9.68 1.66
C PHE A 117 0.98 -9.62 0.69
N PHE A 118 -0.13 -9.02 1.15
CA PHE A 118 -1.35 -8.80 0.37
C PHE A 118 -1.75 -7.31 0.48
N PRO A 119 -1.25 -6.44 -0.41
CA PRO A 119 -1.53 -5.01 -0.33
C PRO A 119 -3.02 -4.71 -0.52
N ARG A 120 -3.55 -3.81 0.30
CA ARG A 120 -4.83 -3.16 0.00
C ARG A 120 -4.63 -2.12 -1.10
N SER A 121 -5.57 -2.04 -2.05
CA SER A 121 -5.49 -1.14 -3.21
C SER A 121 -6.80 -0.42 -3.55
N VAL A 122 -7.72 -0.33 -2.59
CA VAL A 122 -9.06 0.24 -2.81
C VAL A 122 -8.95 1.70 -3.27
N GLY A 123 -8.08 2.50 -2.66
CA GLY A 123 -7.89 3.91 -3.01
C GLY A 123 -7.27 4.10 -4.39
N LEU A 124 -6.36 3.21 -4.81
CA LEU A 124 -5.81 3.24 -6.16
C LEU A 124 -6.86 2.88 -7.21
N GLU A 125 -7.68 1.87 -6.96
CA GLU A 125 -8.73 1.45 -7.90
C GLU A 125 -9.84 2.51 -7.99
N ALA A 126 -10.17 3.18 -6.88
CA ALA A 126 -11.04 4.35 -6.88
C ALA A 126 -10.47 5.49 -7.73
N LEU A 127 -9.17 5.78 -7.58
CA LEU A 127 -8.48 6.78 -8.40
C LEU A 127 -8.53 6.44 -9.89
N LYS A 128 -8.20 5.19 -10.27
CA LYS A 128 -8.25 4.76 -11.67
C LYS A 128 -9.67 4.87 -12.25
N SER A 129 -10.68 4.56 -11.44
CA SER A 129 -12.09 4.64 -11.84
C SER A 129 -12.58 6.08 -12.01
N ALA A 130 -12.12 7.00 -11.16
CA ALA A 130 -12.46 8.42 -11.23
C ALA A 130 -11.73 9.16 -12.36
N GLY A 131 -10.55 8.67 -12.76
CA GLY A 131 -9.63 9.35 -13.66
C GLY A 131 -8.37 9.77 -12.91
N LEU A 132 -7.19 9.53 -13.49
CA LEU A 132 -5.94 9.85 -12.79
C LEU A 132 -5.85 11.36 -12.51
N GLU A 133 -6.27 12.17 -13.47
CA GLU A 133 -6.36 13.63 -13.39
C GLU A 133 -7.25 14.16 -12.26
N THR A 134 -8.09 13.32 -11.62
CA THR A 134 -8.87 13.71 -10.44
C THR A 134 -7.97 14.17 -9.29
N LEU A 135 -6.77 13.61 -9.12
CA LEU A 135 -5.79 14.17 -8.18
C LEU A 135 -5.07 15.33 -8.85
N THR A 136 -5.33 16.55 -8.42
CA THR A 136 -4.75 17.78 -8.99
C THR A 136 -3.25 17.89 -8.71
N ASN A 137 -2.77 17.32 -7.61
CA ASN A 137 -1.34 17.25 -7.31
C ASN A 137 -0.64 16.14 -8.12
N ASP A 138 -0.16 16.50 -9.30
CA ASP A 138 0.60 15.66 -10.23
C ASP A 138 1.77 14.90 -9.60
N THR A 139 2.47 15.54 -8.64
CA THR A 139 3.65 14.93 -8.00
C THR A 139 3.23 13.82 -7.05
N LEU A 140 2.18 14.08 -6.24
CA LEU A 140 1.61 13.08 -5.35
C LEU A 140 1.00 11.92 -6.12
N ARG A 141 0.23 12.22 -7.17
CA ARG A 141 -0.35 11.21 -8.06
C ARG A 141 0.70 10.24 -8.59
N ARG A 142 1.82 10.74 -9.11
CA ARG A 142 2.92 9.89 -9.62
C ARG A 142 3.58 9.07 -8.51
N LYS A 143 3.73 9.63 -7.31
CA LYS A 143 4.26 8.91 -6.14
C LYS A 143 3.33 7.78 -5.70
N ILE A 144 2.02 8.04 -5.63
CA ILE A 144 0.98 7.05 -5.36
C ILE A 144 1.11 5.90 -6.36
N ILE A 145 1.00 6.19 -7.66
CA ILE A 145 1.10 5.16 -8.71
C ILE A 145 2.40 4.37 -8.59
N THR A 146 3.54 5.03 -8.36
CA THR A 146 4.84 4.37 -8.19
C THR A 146 4.86 3.42 -7.00
N ILE A 147 4.30 3.82 -5.86
CA ILE A 147 4.28 2.98 -4.65
C ILE A 147 3.40 1.75 -4.87
N TYR A 148 2.20 1.91 -5.41
CA TYR A 148 1.30 0.77 -5.62
C TYR A 148 1.79 -0.15 -6.77
N GLU A 149 2.06 0.42 -7.95
CA GLU A 149 2.34 -0.36 -9.15
C GLU A 149 3.79 -0.88 -9.20
N ARG A 150 4.71 -0.35 -8.38
CA ARG A 150 6.09 -0.83 -8.33
C ARG A 150 6.51 -1.27 -6.94
N GLY A 151 6.23 -0.47 -5.92
CA GLY A 151 6.61 -0.78 -4.53
C GLY A 151 5.93 -2.02 -4.02
N PHE A 152 4.60 -2.02 -4.01
CA PHE A 152 3.80 -3.12 -3.47
C PHE A 152 3.99 -4.40 -4.28
N LYS A 153 3.94 -4.31 -5.62
CA LYS A 153 4.23 -5.48 -6.49
C LYS A 153 5.60 -6.08 -6.22
N ARG A 154 6.64 -5.26 -5.98
CA ARG A 154 7.98 -5.78 -5.65
C ARG A 154 7.98 -6.55 -4.34
N ILE A 155 7.35 -6.03 -3.30
CA ILE A 155 7.28 -6.70 -1.99
C ILE A 155 6.41 -7.96 -2.06
N GLU A 156 5.29 -7.91 -2.78
CA GLU A 156 4.43 -9.06 -3.02
C GLU A 156 5.20 -10.22 -3.67
N LEU A 157 6.03 -9.93 -4.68
CA LEU A 157 6.91 -10.91 -5.34
C LEU A 157 8.05 -11.41 -4.43
N LEU A 158 8.22 -10.86 -3.23
CA LEU A 158 9.10 -11.42 -2.21
C LEU A 158 8.36 -12.37 -1.27
N GLY A 159 7.04 -12.42 -1.31
CA GLY A 159 6.26 -13.24 -0.37
C GLY A 159 6.38 -14.74 -0.65
N TYR A 160 6.00 -15.54 0.35
CA TYR A 160 6.06 -16.99 0.31
C TYR A 160 5.44 -17.63 -0.94
N HIS A 161 4.25 -17.16 -1.35
CA HIS A 161 3.50 -17.73 -2.47
C HIS A 161 3.97 -17.21 -3.83
N ASN A 162 4.40 -15.96 -3.90
CA ASN A 162 4.64 -15.26 -5.16
C ASN A 162 6.14 -15.15 -5.54
N ALA A 163 7.05 -15.62 -4.67
CA ALA A 163 8.47 -15.60 -4.95
C ALA A 163 8.84 -16.50 -6.15
N PRO A 164 9.46 -15.95 -7.22
CA PRO A 164 9.82 -16.72 -8.42
C PRO A 164 10.78 -17.89 -8.15
N ARG A 165 11.53 -17.80 -7.05
CA ARG A 165 12.37 -18.88 -6.52
C ARG A 165 11.92 -19.13 -5.10
N HIS A 166 11.49 -20.35 -4.81
CA HIS A 166 10.94 -20.72 -3.50
C HIS A 166 11.78 -20.16 -2.35
N ASN A 167 11.19 -19.22 -1.61
CA ASN A 167 11.96 -18.25 -0.84
C ASN A 167 12.78 -18.86 0.28
N PHE A 168 12.33 -19.98 0.86
CA PHE A 168 13.09 -20.73 1.85
C PHE A 168 12.81 -22.24 1.83
N SER A 169 12.03 -22.74 0.87
CA SER A 169 11.65 -24.17 0.85
C SER A 169 12.83 -25.11 0.67
N PHE A 170 13.97 -24.60 0.17
CA PHE A 170 15.22 -25.36 0.07
C PHE A 170 15.75 -25.83 1.45
N LEU A 171 15.29 -25.24 2.56
CA LEU A 171 15.59 -25.69 3.92
C LEU A 171 14.58 -26.73 4.44
N GLN A 172 13.45 -26.96 3.77
CA GLN A 172 12.44 -27.92 4.21
C GLN A 172 13.02 -29.35 4.30
N PRO A 173 13.70 -29.90 3.27
CA PRO A 173 14.25 -31.26 3.35
C PRO A 173 15.28 -31.41 4.48
N LEU A 174 16.05 -30.35 4.76
CA LEU A 174 17.02 -30.32 5.85
C LEU A 174 16.34 -30.23 7.22
N THR A 175 15.25 -29.49 7.29
CA THR A 175 14.42 -29.42 8.50
C THR A 175 13.84 -30.80 8.81
N ASP A 176 13.29 -31.48 7.81
CA ASP A 176 12.68 -32.80 7.97
C ASP A 176 13.71 -33.90 8.26
N LYS A 177 14.95 -33.74 7.77
CA LYS A 177 16.08 -34.64 8.07
C LYS A 177 16.48 -34.62 9.56
N TYR A 178 16.33 -33.48 10.24
CA TYR A 178 16.87 -33.27 11.58
C TYR A 178 15.82 -33.04 12.67
N LEU A 179 14.54 -32.88 12.32
CA LEU A 179 13.46 -32.72 13.27
C LEU A 179 12.53 -33.92 13.28
N THR A 180 12.18 -34.36 14.48
CA THR A 180 11.09 -35.31 14.71
C THR A 180 10.17 -34.81 15.81
N LEU A 181 9.01 -35.44 15.99
CA LEU A 181 8.12 -35.15 17.11
C LEU A 181 8.71 -35.71 18.42
N SER A 182 8.59 -34.93 19.49
CA SER A 182 8.88 -35.36 20.84
C SER A 182 7.62 -35.96 21.46
N ASP A 183 7.68 -37.22 21.89
CA ASP A 183 6.53 -37.91 22.49
C ASP A 183 6.19 -37.38 23.90
N SER A 184 7.14 -36.72 24.57
CA SER A 184 6.99 -36.21 25.95
C SER A 184 6.60 -34.74 26.03
N ASP A 185 6.96 -33.94 25.01
CA ASP A 185 6.90 -32.48 25.12
C ASP A 185 5.65 -31.93 24.45
N ILE A 186 4.55 -31.92 25.19
CA ILE A 186 3.24 -31.45 24.71
C ILE A 186 3.02 -29.99 25.09
N ASN A 187 2.81 -29.15 24.08
CA ASN A 187 2.47 -27.74 24.27
C ASN A 187 0.98 -27.49 24.05
N ASN A 188 0.37 -26.67 24.91
CA ASN A 188 -0.98 -26.14 24.68
C ASN A 188 -0.90 -25.00 23.66
N TYR A 189 -1.28 -25.29 22.41
CA TYR A 189 -1.39 -24.31 21.35
C TYR A 189 -2.76 -23.65 21.40
N LYS A 190 -2.80 -22.35 21.67
CA LYS A 190 -4.04 -21.56 21.65
C LYS A 190 -4.41 -21.23 20.21
N ILE A 191 -5.58 -21.68 19.78
CA ILE A 191 -6.16 -21.32 18.48
C ILE A 191 -6.93 -20.00 18.64
N THR A 192 -7.74 -19.90 19.69
CA THR A 192 -8.49 -18.69 20.06
C THR A 192 -8.29 -18.36 21.53
N LYS A 193 -8.95 -17.31 22.04
CA LYS A 193 -8.99 -17.04 23.48
C LYS A 193 -9.64 -18.18 24.28
N ARG A 194 -10.51 -18.97 23.65
CA ARG A 194 -11.30 -20.02 24.31
C ARG A 194 -10.90 -21.44 23.88
N ASP A 195 -10.23 -21.57 22.74
CA ASP A 195 -9.90 -22.87 22.16
C ASP A 195 -8.40 -23.13 22.17
N SER A 196 -8.02 -24.33 22.60
CA SER A 196 -6.63 -24.80 22.55
C SER A 196 -6.57 -26.27 22.17
N ILE A 197 -5.49 -26.63 21.48
CA ILE A 197 -5.15 -28.01 21.14
C ILE A 197 -3.78 -28.36 21.72
N LYS A 198 -3.58 -29.64 21.99
CA LYS A 198 -2.28 -30.18 22.40
C LYS A 198 -1.47 -30.53 21.16
N LEU A 199 -0.28 -29.94 21.03
CA LEU A 199 0.65 -30.22 19.96
C LEU A 199 1.96 -30.78 20.52
N TYR A 200 2.44 -31.86 19.92
CA TYR A 200 3.77 -32.39 20.21
C TYR A 200 4.84 -31.44 19.66
N SER A 201 5.84 -31.16 20.49
CA SER A 201 6.97 -30.30 20.13
C SER A 201 7.91 -31.03 19.18
N LYS A 202 8.66 -30.27 18.37
CA LYS A 202 9.75 -30.84 17.57
C LYS A 202 11.04 -30.91 18.37
N LYS A 203 11.77 -32.02 18.28
CA LYS A 203 13.12 -32.21 18.84
C LYS A 203 14.14 -32.53 17.74
N ILE A 204 15.40 -32.24 18.03
CA ILE A 204 16.51 -32.57 17.13
C ILE A 204 16.82 -34.07 17.20
N VAL A 205 17.04 -34.67 16.05
CA VAL A 205 17.59 -36.03 15.91
C VAL A 205 18.97 -35.98 15.26
N ASN A 206 19.80 -37.00 15.54
CA ASN A 206 21.13 -37.14 14.96
C ASN A 206 21.99 -35.87 15.12
N TYR A 207 22.09 -35.33 16.34
CA TYR A 207 22.71 -34.04 16.60
C TYR A 207 24.16 -33.92 16.07
N GLU A 208 24.97 -34.97 16.25
CA GLU A 208 26.32 -35.01 15.67
C GLU A 208 26.32 -34.91 14.14
N LYS A 209 25.34 -35.51 13.45
CA LYS A 209 25.21 -35.37 11.99
C LYS A 209 24.73 -33.97 11.59
N LEU A 210 23.97 -33.29 12.45
CA LEU A 210 23.57 -31.89 12.22
C LEU A 210 24.79 -30.97 12.32
N LEU A 211 25.64 -31.18 13.33
CA LEU A 211 26.85 -30.37 13.54
C LEU A 211 27.87 -30.48 12.39
N ASN A 212 27.84 -31.59 11.65
CA ASN A 212 28.76 -31.86 10.55
C ASN A 212 28.11 -31.77 9.15
N ASP A 213 26.89 -31.22 9.03
CA ASP A 213 26.21 -31.07 7.73
C ASP A 213 26.61 -29.75 7.03
N GLU A 214 27.59 -29.83 6.13
CA GLU A 214 28.03 -28.70 5.32
C GLU A 214 26.93 -28.16 4.40
N HIS A 215 26.04 -29.03 3.90
CA HIS A 215 24.94 -28.60 3.05
C HIS A 215 23.94 -27.75 3.84
N LEU A 216 23.65 -28.13 5.09
CA LEU A 216 22.84 -27.32 6.00
C LEU A 216 23.46 -25.95 6.25
N LEU A 217 24.76 -25.89 6.54
CA LEU A 217 25.46 -24.62 6.76
C LEU A 217 25.39 -23.70 5.53
N MET A 218 25.61 -24.26 4.33
CA MET A 218 25.50 -23.51 3.08
C MET A 218 24.08 -22.97 2.87
N LYS A 219 23.05 -23.80 3.08
CA LYS A 219 21.65 -23.36 2.96
C LYS A 219 21.22 -22.37 4.03
N LEU A 220 21.73 -22.48 5.26
CA LEU A 220 21.51 -21.46 6.28
C LEU A 220 22.13 -20.12 5.87
N GLN A 221 23.33 -20.14 5.28
CA GLN A 221 23.97 -18.92 4.79
C GLN A 221 23.19 -18.28 3.63
N ASP A 222 22.65 -19.08 2.71
CA ASP A 222 21.75 -18.61 1.65
C ASP A 222 20.49 -17.95 2.23
N ALA A 223 19.86 -18.59 3.23
CA ALA A 223 18.67 -18.07 3.90
C ALA A 223 18.96 -16.76 4.66
N ILE A 224 20.09 -16.65 5.36
CA ILE A 224 20.53 -15.42 6.02
C ILE A 224 20.66 -14.28 5.01
N ARG A 225 21.33 -14.53 3.87
CA ARG A 225 21.52 -13.51 2.83
C ARG A 225 20.19 -13.05 2.24
N LEU A 226 19.32 -14.00 1.91
CA LEU A 226 18.04 -13.73 1.30
C LEU A 226 17.12 -12.94 2.25
N ARG A 227 17.09 -13.32 3.53
CA ARG A 227 16.28 -12.63 4.54
C ARG A 227 16.81 -11.24 4.86
N ALA A 228 18.14 -11.05 4.89
CA ALA A 228 18.74 -9.72 5.02
C ALA A 228 18.37 -8.79 3.85
N TRP A 229 18.39 -9.32 2.62
CA TRP A 229 17.96 -8.57 1.44
C TRP A 229 16.46 -8.22 1.48
N LYS A 230 15.60 -9.18 1.87
CA LYS A 230 14.17 -8.93 2.08
C LYS A 230 13.93 -7.81 3.08
N LEU A 231 14.57 -7.87 4.25
CA LEU A 231 14.45 -6.84 5.28
C LEU A 231 14.86 -5.46 4.76
N ALA A 232 15.92 -5.38 3.95
CA ALA A 232 16.32 -4.13 3.31
C ALA A 232 15.24 -3.61 2.34
N MET A 233 14.60 -4.48 1.57
CA MET A 233 13.51 -4.10 0.67
C MET A 233 12.28 -3.61 1.44
N TYR A 234 11.85 -4.33 2.47
CA TYR A 234 10.73 -3.93 3.32
C TYR A 234 10.99 -2.57 3.98
N LYS A 235 12.15 -2.40 4.65
CA LYS A 235 12.50 -1.13 5.32
C LYS A 235 12.56 0.05 4.34
N ARG A 236 13.12 -0.16 3.14
CA ARG A 236 13.19 0.86 2.10
C ARG A 236 11.79 1.33 1.68
N TRP A 237 10.92 0.38 1.34
CA TRP A 237 9.59 0.74 0.88
C TRP A 237 8.71 1.27 2.00
N TYR A 238 8.87 0.77 3.23
CA TYR A 238 8.20 1.30 4.42
C TYR A 238 8.45 2.80 4.58
N GLY A 239 9.70 3.25 4.46
CA GLY A 239 10.02 4.68 4.50
C GLY A 239 9.40 5.50 3.36
N HIS A 240 9.29 4.92 2.15
CA HIS A 240 8.59 5.58 1.05
C HIS A 240 7.08 5.71 1.31
N VAL A 241 6.46 4.71 1.93
CA VAL A 241 5.03 4.74 2.29
C VAL A 241 4.76 5.72 3.43
N GLU A 242 5.61 5.77 4.45
CA GLU A 242 5.52 6.80 5.51
C GLU A 242 5.63 8.20 4.93
N ASN A 243 6.63 8.44 4.08
CA ASN A 243 6.78 9.73 3.42
C ASN A 243 5.55 10.10 2.58
N LEU A 244 5.01 9.16 1.79
CA LEU A 244 3.79 9.41 1.02
C LEU A 244 2.61 9.73 1.94
N SER A 245 2.42 8.98 3.03
CA SER A 245 1.35 9.25 3.99
C SER A 245 1.43 10.68 4.54
N THR A 246 2.63 11.14 4.94
CA THR A 246 2.82 12.51 5.44
C THR A 246 2.53 13.56 4.37
N LEU A 247 2.93 13.33 3.12
CA LEU A 247 2.65 14.27 2.04
C LEU A 247 1.15 14.33 1.70
N ILE A 248 0.43 13.20 1.81
CA ILE A 248 -1.03 13.19 1.65
C ILE A 248 -1.71 13.94 2.80
N ASP A 249 -1.23 13.83 4.03
CA ASP A 249 -1.78 14.61 5.16
C ASP A 249 -1.67 16.11 4.88
N ALA A 250 -0.50 16.58 4.43
CA ALA A 250 -0.30 17.98 4.06
C ALA A 250 -1.19 18.44 2.88
N GLU A 251 -1.43 17.57 1.90
CA GLU A 251 -2.31 17.87 0.76
C GLU A 251 -3.78 17.93 1.19
N LEU A 252 -4.21 17.04 2.07
CA LEU A 252 -5.56 17.08 2.65
C LEU A 252 -5.78 18.38 3.44
N ASP A 253 -4.80 18.78 4.25
CA ASP A 253 -4.85 20.06 4.97
C ASP A 253 -4.95 21.25 3.99
N ARG A 254 -4.23 21.19 2.85
CA ARG A 254 -4.30 22.23 1.80
C ARG A 254 -5.66 22.27 1.10
N LEU A 255 -6.29 21.12 0.86
CA LEU A 255 -7.57 21.03 0.17
C LEU A 255 -8.77 21.38 1.06
N GLN A 256 -8.60 21.30 2.37
CA GLN A 256 -9.68 21.53 3.34
C GLN A 256 -9.68 22.95 3.95
N ASN A 257 -8.61 23.72 3.74
CA ASN A 257 -8.45 25.11 4.19
C ASN A 257 -8.53 26.08 3.00
#